data_AF-A0A838G7B8-F1
#
_entry.id   AF-A0A838G7B8-F1
#
_cell.length_a   1.000
_cell.length_b   1.000
_cell.length_c   1.000
_cell.angle_alpha   90.00
_cell.angle_beta   90.00
_cell.angle_gamma   90.00
#
_symmetry.space_group_name_H-M   'P 1'
#
loop_
_entity.id
_entity.type
_entity.pdbx_description
1 polymer ?
#
loop_
_entity_poly.entity_id
_entity_poly.type
_entity_poly.pdbx_seq_one_letter_code
_entity_poly.pdbx_strand_id
1 'polypeptide(L)'
;SGTYIRAIARDLGAALGVGGHLTALRRTAVGPFALADARSVEEQDGELVVLDISDVARRCFPVRELDAEAARDVGFGRRLQRDLRAEGPVAVFAPGGLFLALYEQRAEIAVPVAVFTG
;
A
#
# COMPACT_ATOMS: atom_id res chain seq x y z
N SER A 1 1.15 2.54 -11.27
CA SER A 1 1.91 2.89 -12.48
C SER A 1 0.94 3.08 -13.64
N GLY A 2 1.24 4.02 -14.54
CA GLY A 2 0.42 4.33 -15.72
C GLY A 2 0.93 3.67 -17.00
N THR A 3 1.59 2.51 -16.92
CA THR A 3 2.25 1.92 -18.09
C THR A 3 1.22 1.34 -19.06
N TYR A 4 1.23 1.81 -20.30
CA TYR A 4 0.32 1.37 -21.35
C TYR A 4 0.90 0.18 -22.13
N ILE A 5 0.66 -1.05 -21.67
CA ILE A 5 1.17 -2.28 -22.32
C ILE A 5 0.72 -2.37 -23.80
N ARG A 6 -0.48 -1.87 -24.13
CA ARG A 6 -0.95 -1.78 -25.52
C ARG A 6 -0.07 -0.89 -26.40
N ALA A 7 0.44 0.23 -25.86
CA ALA A 7 1.34 1.11 -26.59
C ALA A 7 2.67 0.39 -26.87
N ILE A 8 3.21 -0.31 -25.88
CA ILE A 8 4.44 -1.11 -26.03
C ILE A 8 4.29 -2.14 -27.17
N ALA A 9 3.18 -2.88 -27.23
CA ALA A 9 2.95 -3.87 -28.29
C ALA A 9 2.88 -3.22 -29.69
N ARG A 10 2.21 -2.07 -29.81
CA ARG A 10 2.14 -1.28 -31.05
C ARG A 10 3.52 -0.78 -31.46
N ASP A 11 4.24 -0.17 -30.53
CA ASP A 11 5.53 0.47 -30.79
C ASP A 11 6.59 -0.57 -31.17
N LEU A 12 6.55 -1.76 -30.56
CA LEU A 12 7.36 -2.91 -30.96
C LEU A 12 7.02 -3.37 -32.39
N GLY A 13 5.73 -3.50 -32.70
CA GLY A 13 5.29 -3.86 -34.05
C GLY A 13 5.70 -2.85 -35.12
N ALA A 14 5.67 -1.55 -34.79
CA ALA A 14 6.16 -0.49 -35.66
C ALA A 14 7.69 -0.56 -35.86
N ALA A 15 8.45 -0.79 -34.79
CA ALA A 15 9.90 -0.97 -34.86
C ALA A 15 10.33 -2.16 -35.72
N LEU A 16 9.51 -3.22 -35.75
CA LEU A 16 9.73 -4.41 -36.58
C LEU A 16 9.17 -4.28 -38.01
N GLY A 17 8.43 -3.22 -38.33
CA GLY A 17 7.83 -3.00 -39.66
C GLY A 17 6.67 -3.94 -40.01
N VAL A 18 6.15 -4.72 -39.06
CA VAL A 18 5.07 -5.71 -39.29
C VAL A 18 3.76 -5.35 -38.60
N GLY A 19 3.76 -4.31 -37.75
CA GLY A 19 2.63 -3.98 -36.88
C GLY A 19 2.54 -4.91 -35.66
N GLY A 20 1.76 -4.52 -34.66
CA GLY A 20 1.65 -5.26 -33.41
C GLY A 20 0.45 -4.80 -32.60
N HIS A 21 -0.24 -5.74 -31.97
CA HIS A 21 -1.34 -5.46 -31.05
C HIS A 21 -1.37 -6.51 -29.94
N LEU A 22 -2.01 -6.14 -28.83
CA LEU A 22 -2.14 -7.00 -27.67
C LEU A 22 -3.35 -7.94 -27.86
N THR A 23 -3.12 -9.25 -27.81
CA THR A 23 -4.18 -10.28 -27.94
C THR A 23 -4.66 -10.82 -26.60
N ALA A 24 -3.79 -10.84 -25.60
CA ALA A 24 -4.11 -11.23 -24.24
C ALA A 24 -3.25 -10.43 -23.24
N LEU A 25 -3.81 -10.15 -22.07
CA LEU A 25 -3.10 -9.51 -20.97
C LEU A 25 -3.67 -10.00 -19.65
N ARG A 26 -2.79 -10.49 -18.77
CA ARG A 26 -3.14 -10.84 -17.40
C ARG A 26 -2.21 -10.11 -16.45
N ARG A 27 -2.79 -9.31 -15.56
CA ARG A 27 -2.04 -8.69 -14.47
C ARG A 27 -1.84 -9.73 -13.38
N THR A 28 -0.59 -10.02 -13.05
CA THR A 28 -0.22 -11.04 -12.06
C THR A 28 -0.02 -10.48 -10.66
N ALA A 29 0.20 -9.17 -10.51
CA ALA A 29 0.32 -8.50 -9.22
C ALA A 29 0.07 -6.99 -9.31
N VAL A 30 -0.22 -6.37 -8.16
CA VAL A 30 -0.19 -4.92 -7.92
C VAL A 30 0.43 -4.68 -6.56
N GLY A 31 1.61 -4.04 -6.53
CA GLY A 31 2.36 -3.89 -5.28
C GLY A 31 2.59 -5.25 -4.63
N PRO A 32 2.27 -5.43 -3.34
CA PRO A 32 2.46 -6.71 -2.67
C PRO A 32 1.35 -7.73 -2.93
N PHE A 33 0.26 -7.37 -3.63
CA PHE A 33 -0.89 -8.26 -3.87
C PHE A 33 -0.73 -9.04 -5.17
N ALA A 34 -0.74 -10.36 -5.10
CA ALA A 34 -0.55 -11.26 -6.23
C ALA A 34 -1.88 -11.84 -6.71
N LEU A 35 -1.86 -12.44 -7.90
CA LEU A 35 -2.99 -13.14 -8.48
C LEU A 35 -3.50 -14.28 -7.59
N ALA A 36 -2.63 -14.89 -6.78
CA ALA A 36 -3.01 -15.93 -5.83
C ALA A 36 -3.86 -15.41 -4.65
N ASP A 37 -3.79 -14.10 -4.35
CA ASP A 37 -4.68 -13.45 -3.37
C ASP A 37 -6.04 -13.09 -3.98
N ALA A 38 -6.17 -13.14 -5.31
CA ALA A 38 -7.37 -12.68 -6.01
C ALA A 38 -8.49 -13.73 -5.90
N ARG A 39 -9.71 -13.24 -5.73
CA ARG A 39 -10.94 -14.03 -5.83
C ARG A 39 -11.74 -13.56 -7.03
N SER A 40 -12.41 -14.48 -7.71
CA SER A 40 -13.33 -14.14 -8.78
C SER A 40 -14.61 -13.54 -8.20
N VAL A 41 -15.32 -12.72 -8.99
CA VAL A 41 -16.59 -12.12 -8.56
C VAL A 41 -17.65 -13.21 -8.40
N GLU A 42 -17.61 -14.23 -9.24
CA GLU A 42 -18.52 -15.39 -9.23
C GLU A 42 -18.33 -16.27 -7.99
N GLU A 43 -17.13 -16.29 -7.40
CA GLU A 43 -16.83 -17.02 -6.15
C GLU A 43 -17.35 -16.30 -4.90
N GLN A 44 -17.79 -15.04 -5.02
CA GLN A 44 -18.35 -14.29 -3.90
C GLN A 44 -19.86 -14.55 -3.81
N ASP A 45 -20.27 -15.47 -2.92
CA ASP A 45 -21.67 -15.79 -2.63
C ASP A 45 -22.36 -14.67 -1.80
N GLY A 46 -22.23 -13.42 -2.25
CA GLY A 46 -22.77 -12.23 -1.59
C GLY A 46 -21.99 -11.71 -0.38
N GLU A 47 -21.04 -12.48 0.17
CA GLU A 47 -20.20 -12.05 1.30
C GLU A 47 -18.82 -11.54 0.84
N LEU A 48 -18.59 -10.25 1.05
CA LEU A 48 -17.30 -9.62 0.74
C LEU A 48 -16.30 -9.94 1.86
N VAL A 49 -15.34 -10.82 1.57
CA VAL A 49 -14.19 -11.02 2.46
C VAL A 49 -13.22 -9.86 2.26
N VAL A 50 -13.13 -9.00 3.28
CA VAL A 50 -12.22 -7.85 3.33
C VAL A 50 -10.99 -8.23 4.14
N LEU A 51 -9.81 -7.77 3.70
CA LEU A 51 -8.58 -7.89 4.48
C LEU A 51 -8.59 -6.87 5.62
N ASP A 52 -8.11 -7.26 6.80
CA ASP A 52 -7.95 -6.32 7.90
C ASP A 52 -6.97 -5.19 7.52
N ILE A 53 -7.31 -3.96 7.88
CA ILE A 53 -6.49 -2.79 7.53
C ILE A 53 -5.09 -2.87 8.15
N SER A 54 -4.96 -3.52 9.31
CA SER A 54 -3.67 -3.75 9.97
C SER A 54 -2.79 -4.68 9.16
N ASP A 55 -3.36 -5.76 8.62
CA ASP A 55 -2.64 -6.70 7.76
C ASP A 55 -2.20 -6.03 6.45
N VAL A 56 -3.11 -5.23 5.85
CA VAL A 56 -2.81 -4.45 4.65
C VAL A 56 -1.70 -3.43 4.92
N ALA A 57 -1.75 -2.71 6.04
CA ALA A 57 -0.74 -1.72 6.40
C ALA A 57 0.64 -2.36 6.60
N ARG A 58 0.71 -3.51 7.30
CA ARG A 58 1.96 -4.28 7.47
C ARG A 58 2.51 -4.80 6.15
N ARG A 59 1.64 -5.19 5.22
CA ARG A 59 2.02 -5.70 3.90
C ARG A 59 2.52 -4.61 2.95
N CYS A 60 2.00 -3.38 3.08
CA CYS A 60 2.25 -2.29 2.14
C CYS A 60 3.34 -1.30 2.58
N PHE A 61 3.62 -1.16 3.88
CA PHE A 61 4.48 -0.11 4.42
C PHE A 61 5.51 -0.65 5.41
N PRO A 62 6.66 0.02 5.58
CA PRO A 62 7.52 -0.18 6.75
C PRO A 62 6.72 0.04 8.04
N VAL A 63 6.97 -0.79 9.05
CA VAL A 63 6.20 -0.81 10.30
C VAL A 63 7.03 -0.26 11.46
N ARG A 64 6.39 0.54 12.33
CA ARG A 64 6.92 0.94 13.64
C ARG A 64 5.87 0.69 14.72
N GLU A 65 6.25 -0.06 15.74
CA GLU A 65 5.41 -0.24 16.93
C GLU A 65 5.78 0.83 17.96
N LEU A 66 4.76 1.51 18.47
CA LEU A 66 4.89 2.60 19.42
C LEU A 66 4.64 2.08 20.84
N ASP A 67 5.24 2.76 21.81
CA ASP A 67 4.82 2.64 23.21
C ASP A 67 3.45 3.29 23.44
N ALA A 68 2.85 3.02 24.61
CA ALA A 68 1.51 3.51 24.94
C ALA A 68 1.43 5.05 25.01
N GLU A 69 2.53 5.74 25.30
CA GLU A 69 2.57 7.20 25.35
C GLU A 69 2.49 7.78 23.94
N ALA A 70 3.38 7.36 23.05
CA ALA A 70 3.40 7.79 21.66
C ALA A 70 2.14 7.37 20.91
N ALA A 71 1.57 6.19 21.21
CA ALA A 71 0.30 5.76 20.63
C ALA A 71 -0.87 6.70 20.97
N ARG A 72 -0.93 7.21 22.22
CA ARG A 72 -1.92 8.21 22.63
C ARG A 72 -1.72 9.53 21.88
N ASP A 73 -0.48 9.98 21.74
CA ASP A 73 -0.17 11.20 20.99
C ASP A 73 -0.60 11.09 19.52
N VAL A 74 -0.39 9.92 18.88
CA VAL A 74 -0.88 9.65 17.53
C VAL A 74 -2.40 9.72 17.44
N GLY A 75 -3.13 9.19 18.44
CA GLY A 75 -4.60 9.26 18.50
C GLY A 75 -5.13 10.70 18.56
N PHE A 76 -4.32 11.67 19.02
CA PHE A 76 -4.62 13.09 18.97
C PHE A 76 -4.05 13.81 17.72
N GLY A 77 -3.48 13.06 16.77
CA GLY A 77 -2.88 13.60 15.55
C GLY A 77 -1.60 14.41 15.77
N ARG A 78 -0.88 14.20 16.89
CA ARG A 78 0.33 14.95 17.23
C ARG A 78 1.54 14.49 16.43
N ARG A 79 2.46 15.40 16.18
CA ARG A 79 3.76 15.08 15.58
C ARG A 79 4.61 14.28 16.55
N LEU A 80 5.45 13.38 16.04
CA LEU A 80 6.38 12.59 16.85
C LEU A 80 7.80 13.16 16.70
N GLN A 81 8.46 13.42 17.82
CA GLN A 81 9.89 13.77 17.89
C GLN A 81 10.73 12.48 17.90
N ARG A 82 10.58 11.67 16.84
CA ARG A 82 11.29 10.39 16.69
C ARG A 82 11.65 10.22 15.22
N ASP A 83 12.83 9.67 14.99
CA ASP A 83 13.28 9.26 13.66
C ASP A 83 12.66 7.91 13.29
N LEU A 84 11.82 7.90 12.26
CA LEU A 84 11.17 6.68 11.77
C LEU A 84 12.10 5.81 10.90
N ARG A 85 13.28 6.31 10.47
CA ARG A 85 14.27 5.58 9.66
C ARG A 85 13.67 4.88 8.44
N ALA A 86 12.88 5.60 7.65
CA ALA A 86 12.32 5.10 6.41
C ALA A 86 12.12 6.25 5.42
N GLU A 87 12.27 5.95 4.13
CA GLU A 87 11.91 6.86 3.05
C GLU A 87 10.42 6.67 2.74
N GLY A 88 9.64 7.75 2.86
CA GLY A 88 8.20 7.76 2.61
C GLY A 88 7.33 7.32 3.81
N PRO A 89 6.05 6.99 3.54
CA PRO A 89 5.10 6.67 4.60
C PRO A 89 5.42 5.39 5.38
N VAL A 90 5.25 5.45 6.69
CA VAL A 90 5.48 4.38 7.68
C VAL A 90 4.19 4.13 8.42
N ALA A 91 3.80 2.87 8.52
CA ALA A 91 2.65 2.45 9.32
C ALA A 91 3.05 2.37 10.80
N VAL A 92 2.37 3.16 11.64
CA VAL A 92 2.57 3.16 13.09
C VAL A 92 1.47 2.38 13.79
N PHE A 93 1.86 1.56 14.76
CA PHE A 93 0.99 0.65 15.49
C PHE A 93 1.06 0.91 16.99
N ALA A 94 -0.06 0.74 17.69
CA ALA A 94 -0.10 0.71 19.15
C ALA A 94 0.51 -0.60 19.69
N PRO A 95 0.85 -0.64 21.00
CA PRO A 95 1.08 -1.91 21.68
C PRO A 95 -0.10 -2.86 21.44
N GLY A 96 0.19 -4.13 21.15
CA GLY A 96 -0.84 -5.13 20.82
C GLY A 96 -1.20 -5.20 19.33
N GLY A 97 -0.55 -4.41 18.47
CA GLY A 97 -0.59 -4.60 17.02
C GLY A 97 -1.75 -3.95 16.29
N LEU A 98 -2.48 -3.04 16.95
CA LEU A 98 -3.51 -2.21 16.32
C LEU A 98 -2.86 -1.13 15.43
N PHE A 99 -3.25 -1.07 14.16
CA PHE A 99 -2.83 -0.01 13.25
C PHE A 99 -3.45 1.34 13.63
N LEU A 100 -2.64 2.39 13.69
CA LEU A 100 -3.10 3.73 14.08
C LEU A 100 -3.09 4.72 12.93
N ALA A 101 -1.97 4.82 12.21
CA ALA A 101 -1.73 5.91 11.27
C ALA A 101 -0.60 5.62 10.29
N LEU A 102 -0.55 6.39 9.21
CA LEU A 102 0.64 6.56 8.37
C LEU A 102 1.35 7.86 8.75
N TYR A 103 2.64 7.77 9.00
CA TYR A 103 3.52 8.91 9.27
C TYR A 103 4.64 9.00 8.24
N GLU A 104 5.17 10.19 8.03
CA GLU A 104 6.31 10.40 7.15
C GLU A 104 7.37 11.23 7.88
N GLN A 105 8.64 10.83 7.73
CA GLN A 105 9.77 11.56 8.29
C GLN A 105 10.01 12.85 7.47
N ARG A 106 10.03 14.00 8.15
CA ARG A 106 10.37 15.30 7.57
C ARG A 106 11.46 15.96 8.41
N ALA A 107 12.69 15.92 7.91
CA ALA A 107 13.87 16.32 8.68
C ALA A 107 13.91 15.59 10.04
N GLU A 108 13.89 16.32 11.15
CA GLU A 108 13.97 15.75 12.51
C GLU A 108 12.61 15.35 13.10
N ILE A 109 11.49 15.61 12.41
CA ILE A 109 10.14 15.36 12.93
C ILE A 109 9.36 14.39 12.05
N ALA A 110 8.57 13.51 12.66
CA ALA A 110 7.60 12.70 11.94
C ALA A 110 6.21 13.33 12.03
N VAL A 111 5.56 13.46 10.87
CA VAL A 111 4.23 14.08 10.76
C VAL A 111 3.20 13.08 10.25
N PRO A 112 1.94 13.17 10.71
CA PRO A 112 0.87 12.31 10.21
C PRO A 112 0.57 12.64 8.75
N VAL A 113 0.47 11.59 7.93
CA VAL A 113 -0.05 11.64 6.55
C VAL A 113 -1.54 11.32 6.57
N ALA A 114 -1.93 10.30 7.33
CA ALA A 114 -3.31 9.88 7.53
C ALA A 114 -3.43 9.18 8.90
N VAL A 115 -4.51 9.45 9.63
CA VAL A 115 -4.80 8.85 10.94
C VAL A 115 -6.11 8.07 10.83
N PHE A 116 -6.10 6.82 11.31
CA PHE A 116 -7.19 5.86 11.17
C PHE A 116 -7.81 5.47 12.52
N THR A 117 -7.39 6.12 13.62
CA THR A 117 -7.92 5.88 14.95
C THR A 117 -9.34 6.43 15.08
N GLY A 118 -10.31 5.51 15.22
CA GLY A 118 -11.72 5.73 15.49
C GLY A 118 -12.35 4.44 15.98
#